data_AF-A0A160VGS3-F1
#
_entry.id   AF-A0A160VGS3-F1
#
_cell.length_a   1.000
_cell.length_b   1.000
_cell.length_c   1.000
_cell.angle_alpha   90.00
_cell.angle_beta   90.00
_cell.angle_gamma   90.00
#
_symmetry.space_group_name_H-M   'P 1'
#
loop_
_entity.id
_entity.type
_entity.pdbx_description
1 polymer ?
#
loop_
_entity_poly.entity_id
_entity_poly.type
_entity_poly.pdbx_seq_one_letter_code
_entity_poly.pdbx_strand_id
1 'polypeptide(L)'
;MVNHPRCGTLPDFGNFYLGTWEDKGNDWYDRYVGVEELMPYAKAVSAKSHNFNEDGDEKDTDYSKMMGIVLDAGYRGYVGIEYEGSALSEMDGIAATKKLLEKVRDELAYKYK
;
A
#
# COMPACT_ATOMS: atom_id res chain seq x y z
N MET A 1 -3.43 -13.26 -21.91
CA MET A 1 -2.52 -13.51 -20.76
C MET A 1 -1.09 -13.28 -21.22
N VAL A 2 -0.25 -12.60 -20.45
CA VAL A 2 1.15 -12.28 -20.84
C VAL A 2 2.08 -13.52 -20.73
N ASN A 3 1.85 -14.39 -19.74
CA ASN A 3 2.55 -15.68 -19.54
C ASN A 3 4.10 -15.59 -19.61
N HIS A 4 4.70 -14.65 -18.88
CA HIS A 4 6.15 -14.46 -18.88
C HIS A 4 6.69 -14.25 -17.45
N PRO A 5 7.71 -15.01 -16.99
CA PRO A 5 8.16 -14.99 -15.59
C PRO A 5 8.82 -13.67 -15.15
N ARG A 6 9.25 -12.85 -16.10
CA ARG A 6 9.79 -11.49 -15.85
C ARG A 6 8.73 -10.39 -15.92
N CYS A 7 7.47 -10.74 -16.19
CA CYS A 7 6.35 -9.83 -16.05
C CYS A 7 5.71 -10.07 -14.68
N GLY A 8 5.30 -9.00 -14.01
CA GLY A 8 4.67 -9.05 -12.70
C GLY A 8 4.04 -7.72 -12.35
N THR A 9 3.60 -7.59 -11.12
CA THR A 9 2.90 -6.40 -10.60
C THR A 9 3.76 -5.68 -9.58
N LEU A 10 3.43 -4.40 -9.39
CA LEU A 10 3.83 -3.60 -8.25
C LEU A 10 2.52 -3.13 -7.61
N PRO A 11 1.93 -3.90 -6.68
CA PRO A 11 0.70 -3.49 -6.01
C PRO A 11 0.95 -2.22 -5.21
N ASP A 12 0.06 -1.26 -5.39
CA ASP A 12 0.06 0.05 -4.73
C ASP A 12 -1.12 0.11 -3.76
N PHE A 13 -0.94 0.71 -2.59
CA PHE A 13 -1.99 0.72 -1.56
C PHE A 13 -3.17 1.68 -1.83
N GLY A 14 -3.01 2.64 -2.75
CA GLY A 14 -3.99 3.70 -3.00
C GLY A 14 -4.51 3.82 -4.44
N ASN A 15 -3.82 3.28 -5.44
CA ASN A 15 -4.14 3.46 -6.86
C ASN A 15 -5.31 2.58 -7.38
N PHE A 16 -6.50 2.77 -6.82
CA PHE A 16 -7.70 1.99 -7.15
C PHE A 16 -8.89 2.81 -7.66
N TYR A 17 -8.68 4.08 -8.02
CA TYR A 17 -9.68 4.86 -8.75
C TYR A 17 -9.82 4.30 -10.18
N LEU A 18 -11.05 3.97 -10.59
CA LEU A 18 -11.34 3.37 -11.90
C LEU A 18 -11.79 4.39 -12.95
N GLY A 19 -12.04 5.64 -12.54
CA GLY A 19 -12.43 6.69 -13.46
C GLY A 19 -11.29 7.16 -14.36
N THR A 20 -11.62 8.05 -15.28
CA THR A 20 -10.66 8.64 -16.22
C THR A 20 -10.42 10.11 -15.88
N TRP A 21 -9.44 10.73 -16.54
CA TRP A 21 -9.23 12.19 -16.43
C TRP A 21 -10.41 13.01 -16.95
N GLU A 22 -11.24 12.40 -17.80
CA GLU A 22 -12.42 13.01 -18.42
C GLU A 22 -13.69 12.74 -17.61
N ASP A 23 -13.75 11.59 -16.92
CA ASP A 23 -14.86 11.17 -16.07
C ASP A 23 -14.47 11.27 -14.58
N LYS A 24 -14.93 12.34 -13.94
CA LYS A 24 -14.75 12.62 -12.50
C LYS A 24 -15.80 11.90 -11.64
N GLY A 25 -16.20 10.69 -12.03
CA GLY A 25 -17.05 9.82 -11.24
C GLY A 25 -16.43 9.49 -9.87
N ASN A 26 -17.10 8.62 -9.12
CA ASN A 26 -16.60 8.14 -7.83
C ASN A 26 -16.55 6.62 -7.83
N ASP A 27 -16.06 6.04 -8.92
CA ASP A 27 -15.90 4.59 -9.05
C ASP A 27 -14.52 4.19 -8.54
N TRP A 28 -14.52 3.46 -7.43
CA TRP A 28 -13.32 3.00 -6.73
C TRP A 28 -13.40 1.49 -6.55
N TYR A 29 -12.33 0.82 -6.93
CA TYR A 29 -12.15 -0.58 -6.61
C TYR A 29 -11.78 -0.75 -5.14
N ASP A 30 -12.19 -1.86 -4.51
CA ASP A 30 -11.75 -2.16 -3.16
C ASP A 30 -10.24 -2.44 -3.17
N ARG A 31 -9.48 -1.54 -2.56
CA ARG A 31 -8.01 -1.62 -2.51
C ARG A 31 -7.49 -2.91 -1.88
N TYR A 32 -8.19 -3.47 -0.89
CA TYR A 32 -7.75 -4.67 -0.20
C TYR A 32 -7.93 -5.89 -1.11
N VAL A 33 -9.08 -6.00 -1.77
CA VAL A 33 -9.33 -7.04 -2.79
C VAL A 33 -8.33 -6.89 -3.93
N GLY A 34 -8.14 -5.68 -4.44
CA GLY A 34 -7.25 -5.44 -5.57
C GLY A 34 -5.78 -5.75 -5.25
N VAL A 35 -5.29 -5.37 -4.06
CA VAL A 35 -3.94 -5.78 -3.65
C VAL A 35 -3.86 -7.31 -3.51
N GLU A 36 -4.81 -7.96 -2.87
CA GLU A 36 -4.86 -9.43 -2.73
C GLU A 36 -4.80 -10.14 -4.09
N GLU A 37 -5.57 -9.67 -5.08
CA GLU A 37 -5.59 -10.20 -6.45
C GLU A 37 -4.27 -9.97 -7.21
N LEU A 38 -3.56 -8.87 -6.92
CA LEU A 38 -2.30 -8.53 -7.56
C LEU A 38 -1.09 -9.20 -6.90
N MET A 39 -1.18 -9.58 -5.62
CA MET A 39 -0.08 -10.17 -4.85
C MET A 39 0.55 -11.43 -5.46
N PRO A 40 -0.19 -12.38 -6.08
CA PRO A 40 0.41 -13.55 -6.73
C PRO A 40 1.44 -13.23 -7.81
N TYR A 41 1.43 -12.00 -8.35
CA TYR A 41 2.32 -11.55 -9.40
C TYR A 41 3.35 -10.52 -8.92
N ALA A 42 3.31 -10.14 -7.63
CA ALA A 42 4.06 -9.02 -7.09
C ALA A 42 5.58 -9.24 -7.18
N LYS A 43 6.29 -8.21 -7.65
CA LYS A 43 7.76 -8.12 -7.65
C LYS A 43 8.27 -7.02 -6.72
N ALA A 44 7.42 -6.03 -6.41
CA ALA A 44 7.63 -4.94 -5.46
C ALA A 44 6.27 -4.54 -4.87
N VAL A 45 6.26 -3.72 -3.82
CA VAL A 45 5.05 -3.17 -3.19
C VAL A 45 5.24 -1.67 -2.95
N SER A 46 4.24 -0.85 -3.28
CA SER A 46 4.20 0.59 -2.95
C SER A 46 3.27 0.86 -1.76
N ALA A 47 3.85 1.36 -0.67
CA ALA A 47 3.14 1.90 0.48
C ALA A 47 2.74 3.36 0.21
N LYS A 48 1.68 3.52 -0.57
CA LYS A 48 1.05 4.81 -0.84
C LYS A 48 0.44 5.40 0.44
N SER A 49 0.70 6.68 0.72
CA SER A 49 0.15 7.41 1.86
C SER A 49 -0.19 8.86 1.51
N HIS A 50 -1.19 9.44 2.19
CA HIS A 50 -1.58 10.84 2.00
C HIS A 50 -1.74 11.57 3.32
N ASN A 51 -2.52 11.03 4.24
CA ASN A 51 -2.92 11.75 5.44
C ASN A 51 -2.82 10.86 6.66
N PHE A 52 -2.30 11.41 7.75
CA PHE A 52 -2.13 10.69 9.02
C PHE A 52 -3.06 11.28 10.09
N ASN A 53 -3.60 10.43 10.95
CA ASN A 53 -4.32 10.84 12.16
C ASN A 53 -3.34 11.17 13.30
N GLU A 54 -3.86 11.54 14.47
CA GLU A 54 -3.05 11.91 15.64
C GLU A 54 -2.21 10.74 16.18
N ASP A 55 -2.65 9.49 15.95
CA ASP A 55 -1.94 8.26 16.33
C ASP A 55 -0.84 7.89 15.32
N GLY A 56 -0.72 8.64 14.21
CA GLY A 56 0.24 8.41 13.14
C GLY A 56 -0.19 7.33 12.13
N ASP A 57 -1.46 6.92 12.14
CA ASP A 57 -2.01 5.97 11.19
C ASP A 57 -2.54 6.68 9.94
N GLU A 58 -2.38 6.03 8.78
CA GLU A 58 -2.92 6.54 7.51
C GLU A 58 -4.46 6.51 7.55
N LYS A 59 -5.11 7.59 7.11
CA LYS A 59 -6.56 7.77 7.29
C LYS A 59 -7.41 6.93 6.34
N ASP A 60 -6.94 6.71 5.14
CA ASP A 60 -7.69 6.09 4.05
C ASP A 60 -7.36 4.59 3.90
N THR A 61 -6.19 4.18 4.38
CA THR A 61 -5.69 2.80 4.34
C THR A 61 -5.37 2.28 5.73
N ASP A 62 -6.01 1.19 6.14
CA ASP A 62 -5.56 0.42 7.30
C ASP A 62 -4.29 -0.36 6.92
N TYR A 63 -3.13 0.15 7.37
CA TYR A 63 -1.84 -0.43 7.05
C TYR A 63 -1.63 -1.80 7.72
N SER A 64 -2.19 -2.05 8.90
CA SER A 64 -2.06 -3.34 9.58
C SER A 64 -2.82 -4.43 8.81
N LYS A 65 -4.03 -4.11 8.32
CA LYS A 65 -4.77 -4.99 7.40
C LYS A 65 -4.04 -5.17 6.08
N MET A 66 -3.58 -4.09 5.46
CA MET A 66 -2.93 -4.13 4.14
C MET A 66 -1.62 -4.92 4.17
N MET A 67 -0.77 -4.70 5.18
CA MET A 67 0.45 -5.48 5.37
C MET A 67 0.17 -6.94 5.71
N GLY A 68 -0.95 -7.23 6.40
CA GLY A 68 -1.43 -8.60 6.57
C GLY A 68 -1.61 -9.33 5.23
N ILE A 69 -2.31 -8.72 4.27
CA ILE A 69 -2.51 -9.26 2.92
C ILE A 69 -1.17 -9.50 2.21
N VAL A 70 -0.26 -8.53 2.27
CA VAL A 70 1.08 -8.64 1.67
C VAL A 70 1.86 -9.81 2.27
N LEU A 71 1.83 -9.97 3.60
CA LEU A 71 2.55 -11.02 4.32
C LEU A 71 1.92 -12.40 4.15
N ASP A 72 0.59 -12.49 4.10
CA ASP A 72 -0.18 -13.71 3.86
C ASP A 72 0.11 -14.27 2.45
N ALA A 73 0.35 -13.39 1.47
CA ALA A 73 0.81 -13.79 0.13
C ALA A 73 2.29 -14.27 0.08
N GLY A 74 2.99 -14.26 1.22
CA GLY A 74 4.37 -14.72 1.33
C GLY A 74 5.42 -13.69 0.87
N TYR A 75 5.04 -12.44 0.59
CA TYR A 75 5.99 -11.40 0.25
C TYR A 75 6.85 -11.02 1.45
N ARG A 76 8.18 -10.99 1.27
CA ARG A 76 9.18 -10.62 2.29
C ARG A 76 10.25 -9.66 1.73
N GLY A 77 9.98 -9.06 0.57
CA GLY A 77 10.86 -8.08 -0.05
C GLY A 77 10.69 -6.69 0.56
N TYR A 78 11.14 -5.67 -0.18
CA TYR A 78 11.02 -4.28 0.24
C TYR A 78 9.62 -3.72 -0.01
N VAL A 79 9.17 -2.87 0.91
CA VAL A 79 7.98 -2.03 0.74
C VAL A 79 8.47 -0.60 0.53
N GLY A 80 8.22 -0.05 -0.66
CA GLY A 80 8.65 1.30 -1.03
C GLY A 80 7.69 2.36 -0.49
N ILE A 81 8.20 3.42 0.11
CA ILE A 81 7.38 4.54 0.59
C ILE A 81 7.02 5.44 -0.59
N GLU A 82 5.74 5.76 -0.73
CA GLU A 82 5.23 6.71 -1.72
C GLU A 82 4.23 7.66 -1.03
N TYR A 83 4.72 8.82 -0.61
CA TYR A 83 3.86 9.84 0.00
C TYR A 83 3.39 10.83 -1.08
N GLU A 84 2.07 10.97 -1.22
CA GLU A 84 1.41 11.91 -2.15
C GLU A 84 0.45 12.88 -1.43
N GLY A 85 0.61 13.00 -0.11
CA GLY A 85 -0.16 13.94 0.69
C GLY A 85 0.24 15.39 0.50
N SER A 86 -0.68 16.31 0.83
CA SER A 86 -0.45 17.75 0.77
C SER A 86 -0.42 18.44 2.14
N ALA A 87 -0.71 17.71 3.23
CA ALA A 87 -0.77 18.27 4.58
C ALA A 87 0.61 18.39 5.25
N LEU A 88 1.52 17.46 4.97
CA LEU A 88 2.92 17.48 5.42
C LEU A 88 3.86 17.82 4.25
N SER A 89 5.06 18.30 4.56
CA SER A 89 6.14 18.35 3.58
C SER A 89 6.48 16.94 3.07
N GLU A 90 7.06 16.82 1.88
CA GLU A 90 7.46 15.51 1.33
C GLU A 90 8.35 14.73 2.30
N MET A 91 9.35 15.39 2.90
CA MET A 91 10.27 14.77 3.85
C MET A 91 9.55 14.29 5.12
N ASP A 92 8.61 15.08 5.63
CA ASP A 92 7.85 14.72 6.83
C ASP A 92 6.85 13.60 6.54
N GLY A 93 6.21 13.60 5.38
CA GLY A 93 5.31 12.54 4.93
C GLY A 93 6.02 11.21 4.70
N ILE A 94 7.23 11.24 4.11
CA ILE A 94 8.11 10.08 3.98
C ILE A 94 8.48 9.54 5.38
N ALA A 95 8.89 10.43 6.30
CA ALA A 95 9.24 10.03 7.66
C ALA A 95 8.04 9.44 8.42
N ALA A 96 6.85 10.02 8.26
CA ALA A 96 5.60 9.52 8.85
C ALA A 96 5.24 8.13 8.32
N THR A 97 5.32 7.92 7.01
CA THR A 97 5.06 6.61 6.38
C THR A 97 6.06 5.56 6.85
N LYS A 98 7.34 5.92 6.96
CA LYS A 98 8.37 5.04 7.53
C LYS A 98 8.02 4.62 8.95
N LYS A 99 7.65 5.58 9.82
CA LYS A 99 7.28 5.32 11.21
C LYS A 99 6.06 4.39 11.30
N LEU A 100 5.06 4.60 10.45
CA LEU A 100 3.88 3.74 10.36
C LEU A 100 4.24 2.31 9.95
N LEU A 101 5.07 2.13 8.92
CA LEU A 101 5.55 0.80 8.51
C LEU A 101 6.34 0.08 9.61
N GLU A 102 7.18 0.81 10.35
CA GLU A 102 7.91 0.25 11.50
C GLU A 102 6.96 -0.18 12.62
N LYS A 103 5.96 0.65 12.96
CA LYS A 103 4.90 0.33 13.93
C LYS A 103 4.18 -0.96 13.53
N VAL A 104 3.70 -1.04 12.28
CA VAL A 104 2.94 -2.18 11.76
C VAL A 104 3.79 -3.44 11.69
N ARG A 105 5.06 -3.33 11.30
CA ARG A 105 6.00 -4.46 11.33
C ARG A 105 6.09 -5.05 12.74
N ASP A 106 6.28 -4.20 13.75
CA ASP A 106 6.44 -4.63 15.13
C ASP A 106 5.15 -5.25 15.68
N GLU A 107 3.99 -4.69 15.32
CA GLU A 107 2.66 -5.26 15.62
C GLU A 107 2.48 -6.66 15.02
N LEU A 108 2.91 -6.89 13.78
CA LEU A 108 2.65 -8.15 13.06
C LEU A 108 3.74 -9.21 13.27
N ALA A 109 4.89 -8.86 13.84
CA ALA A 109 6.06 -9.74 13.98
C ALA A 109 5.78 -11.06 14.74
N TYR A 110 4.84 -11.08 15.68
CA TYR A 110 4.51 -12.30 16.42
C TYR A 110 3.75 -13.33 15.56
N LYS A 111 2.96 -12.85 14.58
CA LYS A 111 2.14 -13.68 13.69
C LYS A 111 2.93 -14.15 12.48
N TYR A 112 3.83 -13.30 11.98
CA TYR A 112 4.63 -13.56 10.78
C TYR A 112 6.11 -13.63 11.18
N LYS A 113 6.65 -14.85 11.24
CA LYS A 113 8.08 -15.12 11.45
C LYS A 113 8.83 -15.25 10.12
#